data_AF-B1LU47-F1
#
_entry.id   AF-B1LU47-F1
#
_cell.length_a   1.000
_cell.length_b   1.000
_cell.length_c   1.000
_cell.angle_alpha   90.00
_cell.angle_beta   90.00
_cell.angle_gamma   90.00
#
_symmetry.space_group_name_H-M   'P 1'
#
loop_
_entity.id
_entity.type
_entity.pdbx_description
1 polymer ?
#
loop_
_entity_poly.entity_id
_entity_poly.type
_entity_poly.pdbx_seq_one_letter_code
_entity_poly.pdbx_strand_id
1 'polypeptide(L)'
;MPDLAEVELYCAEARDLLAHAEAIVHDLGRSGACEGHRMMASQGLAALRNLERIIERHRRRLTFQSLPNAVGPTPGPPPPQRRNWLIFLRPRGGHPGHGIEAHS
;
A
#
# COMPACT_ATOMS: atom_id res chain seq x y z
N MET A 1 -20.91 -9.75 -0.06
CA MET A 1 -19.95 -8.77 0.47
C MET A 1 -19.72 -9.13 1.92
N PRO A 2 -18.47 -9.25 2.39
CA PRO A 2 -18.19 -9.66 3.76
C PRO A 2 -18.76 -8.65 4.76
N ASP A 3 -19.26 -9.15 5.89
CA ASP A 3 -19.79 -8.31 6.96
C ASP A 3 -18.67 -7.85 7.92
N LEU A 4 -19.01 -7.03 8.92
CA LEU A 4 -18.01 -6.48 9.84
C LEU A 4 -17.31 -7.58 10.66
N ALA A 5 -18.02 -8.63 11.06
CA ALA A 5 -17.45 -9.72 11.85
C ALA A 5 -16.46 -10.55 11.01
N GLU A 6 -16.80 -10.82 9.76
CA GLU A 6 -15.90 -11.47 8.80
C GLU A 6 -14.65 -10.63 8.54
N VAL A 7 -14.78 -9.30 8.42
CA VAL A 7 -13.62 -8.41 8.25
C VAL A 7 -12.73 -8.36 9.50
N GLU A 8 -13.27 -8.46 10.71
CA GLU A 8 -12.45 -8.56 11.93
C GLU A 8 -11.62 -9.86 11.97
N LEU A 9 -12.16 -10.98 11.45
CA LEU A 9 -11.40 -12.22 11.27
C LEU A 9 -10.23 -12.02 10.29
N TYR A 10 -10.47 -11.40 9.14
CA TYR A 10 -9.40 -11.08 8.19
C TYR A 10 -8.35 -10.13 8.78
N CYS A 11 -8.76 -9.21 9.65
CA CYS A 11 -7.81 -8.37 10.38
C CYS A 11 -6.94 -9.16 11.37
N ALA A 12 -7.50 -10.15 12.06
CA ALA A 12 -6.72 -11.02 12.94
C ALA A 12 -5.71 -11.86 12.14
N GLU A 13 -6.17 -12.52 11.07
CA GLU A 13 -5.32 -13.32 10.19
C GLU A 13 -4.20 -12.49 9.55
N ALA A 14 -4.52 -11.26 9.09
CA ALA A 14 -3.52 -10.36 8.50
C ALA A 14 -2.40 -10.00 9.49
N ARG A 15 -2.71 -9.83 10.79
CA ARG A 15 -1.71 -9.54 11.82
C ARG A 15 -0.79 -10.74 12.05
N ASP A 16 -1.33 -11.95 12.11
CA ASP A 16 -0.54 -13.17 12.29
C ASP A 16 0.39 -13.41 11.10
N LEU A 17 -0.11 -13.23 9.87
CA LEU A 17 0.68 -13.35 8.65
C LEU A 17 1.80 -12.30 8.59
N LEU A 18 1.52 -11.07 9.02
CA LEU A 18 2.53 -10.01 9.09
C LEU A 18 3.62 -10.34 10.12
N ALA A 19 3.24 -10.75 11.33
CA ALA A 19 4.19 -11.13 12.36
C ALA A 19 5.11 -12.27 11.90
N HIS A 20 4.55 -13.27 11.22
CA HIS A 20 5.31 -14.39 10.66
C HIS A 20 6.26 -13.93 9.54
N ALA A 21 5.80 -13.07 8.63
CA ALA A 21 6.63 -12.53 7.56
C ALA A 21 7.80 -11.66 8.10
N GLU A 22 7.55 -10.88 9.15
CA GLU A 22 8.58 -10.09 9.82
C GLU A 22 9.66 -10.99 10.44
N ALA A 23 9.26 -12.08 11.09
CA ALA A 23 10.18 -13.06 11.64
C ALA A 23 11.06 -13.69 10.53
N ILE A 24 10.46 -14.09 9.40
CA ILE A 24 11.21 -14.64 8.26
C ILE A 24 12.24 -13.64 7.72
N VAL A 25 11.85 -12.38 7.52
CA VAL A 25 12.76 -11.34 7.02
C VAL A 25 13.94 -11.14 7.98
N HIS A 26 13.67 -11.13 9.29
CA HIS A 26 14.69 -11.00 10.31
C HIS A 26 15.65 -12.21 10.32
N ASP A 27 15.12 -13.43 10.23
CA ASP A 27 15.91 -14.66 10.23
C ASP A 27 16.75 -14.81 8.96
N LEU A 28 16.27 -14.34 7.81
CA LEU A 28 17.07 -14.24 6.58
C LEU A 28 18.26 -13.29 6.75
N GLY A 29 18.08 -12.19 7.48
CA GLY A 29 19.16 -11.28 7.84
C GLY A 29 20.23 -11.95 8.71
N ARG A 30 19.79 -12.71 9.73
CA ARG A 30 20.68 -13.40 10.66
C ARG A 30 21.41 -14.61 10.07
N SER A 31 20.76 -15.35 9.19
CA SER A 31 21.32 -16.54 8.54
C SER A 31 22.32 -16.20 7.43
N GLY A 32 22.53 -14.92 7.12
CA GLY A 32 23.43 -14.52 6.04
C GLY A 32 22.88 -14.86 4.66
N ALA A 33 21.55 -14.88 4.50
CA ALA A 33 20.93 -15.12 3.20
C ALA A 33 21.44 -14.13 2.15
N CYS A 34 21.56 -14.60 0.91
CA CYS A 34 22.03 -13.76 -0.18
C CYS A 34 21.10 -12.55 -0.40
N GLU A 35 21.65 -11.50 -1.00
CA GLU A 35 20.94 -10.23 -1.16
C GLU A 35 19.63 -10.37 -1.93
N GLY A 36 19.58 -11.24 -2.95
CA GLY A 36 18.37 -11.53 -3.70
C GLY A 36 17.23 -12.06 -2.82
N HIS A 37 17.52 -13.00 -1.92
CA HIS A 37 16.50 -13.53 -0.99
C HIS A 37 16.01 -12.47 -0.01
N ARG A 38 16.93 -11.67 0.55
CA ARG A 38 16.57 -10.58 1.47
C ARG A 38 15.70 -9.53 0.78
N MET A 39 16.02 -9.19 -0.47
CA MET A 39 15.23 -8.25 -1.26
C MET A 39 13.84 -8.80 -1.55
N MET A 40 13.73 -10.05 -1.99
CA MET A 40 12.44 -10.68 -2.29
C MET A 40 11.54 -10.77 -1.04
N ALA A 41 12.10 -11.17 0.10
CA ALA A 41 11.37 -11.24 1.36
C ALA A 41 10.90 -9.84 1.82
N SER A 42 11.74 -8.83 1.67
CA SER A 42 11.38 -7.43 2.00
C SER A 42 10.24 -6.91 1.12
N GLN A 43 10.24 -7.25 -0.17
CA GLN A 43 9.15 -6.90 -1.09
C GLN A 43 7.84 -7.63 -0.71
N GLY A 44 7.92 -8.91 -0.36
CA GLY A 44 6.78 -9.68 0.14
C GLY A 44 6.18 -9.05 1.40
N LEU A 45 7.01 -8.70 2.38
CA LEU A 45 6.57 -8.00 3.60
C LEU A 45 5.92 -6.65 3.28
N ALA A 46 6.48 -5.88 2.34
CA ALA A 46 5.88 -4.62 1.91
C ALA A 46 4.50 -4.81 1.27
N ALA A 47 4.32 -5.87 0.48
CA ALA A 47 3.04 -6.21 -0.12
C ALA A 47 2.00 -6.59 0.95
N LEU A 48 2.37 -7.40 1.94
CA LEU A 48 1.49 -7.77 3.05
C LEU A 48 1.04 -6.54 3.86
N ARG A 49 1.95 -5.61 4.15
CA ARG A 49 1.61 -4.33 4.82
C ARG A 49 0.64 -3.49 4.01
N ASN A 50 0.75 -3.54 2.68
CA ASN A 50 -0.21 -2.83 1.83
C ASN A 50 -1.61 -3.48 1.87
N LEU A 51 -1.68 -4.81 1.89
CA LEU A 51 -2.94 -5.54 2.02
C LEU A 51 -3.61 -5.27 3.36
N GLU A 52 -2.86 -5.28 4.46
CA GLU A 52 -3.38 -4.91 5.79
C GLU A 52 -4.04 -3.52 5.78
N ARG A 53 -3.40 -2.51 5.16
CA ARG A 53 -3.98 -1.18 5.04
C ARG A 53 -5.29 -1.17 4.25
N ILE A 54 -5.43 -2.01 3.23
CA ILE A 54 -6.65 -2.13 2.43
C ILE A 54 -7.76 -2.75 3.28
N ILE A 55 -7.46 -3.82 4.01
CA ILE A 55 -8.41 -4.47 4.92
C ILE A 55 -8.85 -3.49 6.01
N GLU A 56 -7.92 -2.78 6.65
CA GLU A 56 -8.23 -1.80 7.68
C GLU A 56 -9.08 -0.63 7.16
N ARG A 57 -8.80 -0.15 5.93
CA ARG A 57 -9.64 0.84 5.27
C ARG A 57 -11.06 0.30 5.03
N HIS A 58 -11.19 -0.96 4.65
CA HIS A 58 -12.48 -1.59 4.45
C HIS A 58 -13.26 -1.73 5.77
N ARG A 59 -12.59 -2.16 6.84
CA ARG A 59 -13.14 -2.27 8.19
C ARG A 59 -13.73 -0.94 8.64
N ARG A 60 -12.95 0.14 8.58
CA ARG A 60 -13.42 1.49 8.95
C ARG A 60 -14.65 1.93 8.17
N ARG A 61 -14.72 1.60 6.88
CA ARG A 61 -15.89 1.90 6.04
C ARG A 61 -17.14 1.15 6.54
N LEU A 62 -17.01 -0.13 6.85
CA LEU A 62 -18.13 -0.93 7.39
C LEU A 62 -18.54 -0.46 8.78
N THR A 63 -17.59 -0.17 9.67
CA THR A 63 -17.86 0.38 10.99
C THR A 63 -18.65 1.70 10.88
N PHE A 64 -18.23 2.60 9.98
CA PHE A 64 -18.95 3.86 9.75
C PHE A 64 -20.38 3.64 9.23
N GLN A 65 -20.58 2.70 8.30
CA GLN A 65 -21.91 2.36 7.77
C GLN A 65 -22.83 1.71 8.81
N SER A 66 -22.26 1.03 9.80
CA SER A 66 -23.02 0.41 10.90
C SER A 66 -23.48 1.39 11.99
N LEU A 67 -23.05 2.65 11.94
CA LEU A 67 -23.45 3.65 12.93
C LEU A 67 -24.93 4.05 12.73
N PRO A 68 -25.74 4.08 13.81
CA PRO A 68 -27.18 4.37 13.72
C PRO A 68 -27.53 5.80 13.23
N ASN A 69 -26.56 6.72 13.26
CA ASN A 69 -26.70 8.11 12.78
C ASN A 69 -25.79 8.40 11.57
N ALA A 70 -25.37 7.39 10.81
CA ALA A 70 -24.68 7.62 9.56
C ALA A 70 -25.59 8.43 8.64
N VAL A 71 -25.36 9.74 8.56
CA VAL A 71 -26.09 10.69 7.72
C VAL A 71 -26.14 10.08 6.33
N GLY A 72 -27.34 9.64 5.91
CA GLY A 72 -27.54 9.10 4.57
C GLY A 72 -27.01 10.11 3.55
N PRO A 73 -26.54 9.67 2.37
CA PRO A 73 -26.06 10.59 1.36
C PRO A 73 -27.20 11.54 0.99
N THR A 74 -27.15 12.77 1.49
CA THR A 74 -27.87 13.88 0.87
C THR A 74 -27.43 13.87 -0.58
N PRO A 75 -28.33 13.82 -1.58
CA PRO A 75 -27.94 13.82 -2.98
C PRO A 75 -27.40 15.22 -3.32
N GLY A 76 -26.13 15.46 -2.97
CA GLY A 76 -25.35 16.55 -3.51
C GLY A 76 -25.06 16.27 -4.98
N PRO A 77 -25.03 17.29 -5.84
CA PRO A 77 -24.68 17.09 -7.24
C PRO A 77 -23.31 16.41 -7.36
N PRO A 78 -23.14 15.43 -8.26
CA PRO A 78 -21.90 14.68 -8.39
C PRO A 78 -20.74 15.65 -8.71
N PRO A 79 -19.57 15.50 -8.05
CA PRO A 79 -18.42 16.32 -8.37
C PRO A 79 -17.96 16.04 -9.81
N PRO A 80 -17.56 17.06 -10.60
CA PRO A 80 -17.11 16.86 -11.97
C PRO A 80 -15.85 15.98 -11.97
N GLN A 81 -15.97 14.80 -12.57
CA GLN A 81 -14.91 13.80 -12.68
C GLN A 81 -13.84 14.28 -13.67
N ARG A 82 -12.92 15.13 -13.25
CA ARG A 82 -11.77 15.53 -14.06
C ARG A 82 -10.67 14.47 -13.96
N ARG A 83 -10.77 13.45 -14.81
CA ARG A 83 -9.79 12.38 -14.99
C ARG A 83 -8.55 12.93 -15.71
N ASN A 84 -7.61 13.51 -14.97
CA ASN A 84 -6.40 14.08 -15.55
C ASN A 84 -5.28 13.01 -15.61
N TRP A 85 -5.20 12.31 -16.74
CA TRP A 85 -4.20 11.26 -16.99
C TRP A 85 -2.76 11.82 -17.18
N LEU A 86 -2.59 13.14 -17.25
CA LEU A 86 -1.29 13.80 -17.51
C LEU A 86 -0.25 13.62 -16.38
N ILE A 87 -0.64 13.18 -15.17
CA ILE A 87 0.31 12.93 -14.08
C ILE A 87 1.21 11.72 -14.37
N PHE A 88 0.76 10.78 -15.19
CA PHE A 88 1.52 9.57 -15.57
C PHE A 88 2.50 9.80 -16.72
N LEU A 89 2.50 10.97 -17.36
CA LEU A 89 3.35 11.26 -18.51
C LEU A 89 4.66 11.96 -18.15
N ARG A 90 5.10 11.97 -16.89
CA ARG A 90 6.42 12.52 -16.55
C ARG A 90 7.52 11.56 -17.03
N PRO A 91 8.33 11.91 -18.05
CA PRO A 91 9.46 11.09 -18.44
C PRO A 91 10.54 11.26 -17.37
N ARG A 92 10.87 10.17 -16.68
CA ARG A 92 12.06 10.06 -15.84
C ARG A 92 13.23 9.65 -16.74
N GLY A 93 13.94 10.63 -17.29
CA GLY A 93 15.33 10.49 -17.77
C GLY A 93 16.16 11.54 -17.03
N GLY A 94 17.23 11.24 -16.29
CA GLY A 94 18.30 10.29 -16.56
C GLY A 94 19.40 10.99 -17.38
N HIS A 95 20.14 11.95 -16.77
CA HIS A 95 21.62 12.02 -16.59
C HIS A 95 22.46 12.13 -17.89
N PRO A 96 23.72 12.66 -17.91
CA PRO A 96 24.64 13.04 -16.82
C PRO A 96 25.31 14.43 -17.03
N GLY A 97 26.25 14.80 -16.15
CA GLY A 97 27.12 15.97 -16.34
C GLY A 97 28.19 15.76 -17.42
N HIS A 98 28.48 16.83 -18.16
CA HIS A 98 29.82 17.14 -18.66
C HIS A 98 29.85 18.64 -19.00
N GLY A 99 30.68 19.39 -18.27
CA GLY A 99 31.05 20.74 -18.67
C GLY A 99 31.89 20.64 -19.95
N ILE A 100 31.55 21.44 -20.94
CA ILE A 100 32.46 21.74 -22.04
C ILE A 100 32.78 23.21 -21.88
N GLU A 101 33.99 23.47 -21.40
CA GLU A 101 34.60 24.78 -21.45
C GLU A 101 34.68 25.22 -22.92
N ALA A 102 34.13 26.39 -23.21
CA ALA A 102 34.36 27.08 -24.47
C ALA A 102 35.73 27.75 -24.38
N HIS A 103 36.73 27.17 -25.04
CA HIS A 103 37.96 27.87 -25.40
C HIS A 103 37.85 28.28 -26.88
N SER A 104 37.98 29.58 -27.13
CA SER A 104 38.31 30.17 -28.44
C SER A 104 39.77 30.58 -28.43
#